data_AF-A0A8I1T3N1-F1
#
_entry.id   AF-A0A8I1T3N1-F1
#
_cell.length_a   1.000
_cell.length_b   1.000
_cell.length_c   1.000
_cell.angle_alpha   90.00
_cell.angle_beta   90.00
_cell.angle_gamma   90.00
#
_symmetry.space_group_name_H-M   'P 1'
#
loop_
_entity.id
_entity.type
_entity.pdbx_description
1 polymer ?
#
loop_
_entity_poly.entity_id
_entity_poly.type
_entity_poly.pdbx_seq_one_letter_code
_entity_poly.pdbx_strand_id
1 'polypeptide(L)'
;MGVAVGSAVLAVAGCGGVAELDSDELETVSQARSVATAAAASGSLKPAGEEKLEALMILCHEKPLAEADGDSVREVMSELTPKVRSADPAFFKRMKRAADHGCD
;
A
#
# COMPACT_ATOMS: atom_id res chain seq x y z
N MET A 1 19.32 16.00 -31.98
CA MET A 1 18.19 15.05 -32.02
C MET A 1 18.76 13.66 -31.74
N GLY A 2 18.55 12.95 -30.65
CA GLY A 2 17.95 13.17 -29.34
C GLY A 2 18.63 12.15 -28.41
N VAL A 3 18.94 12.55 -27.18
CA VAL A 3 19.80 11.82 -26.24
C VAL A 3 19.19 10.48 -25.81
N ALA A 4 20.05 9.47 -25.77
CA ALA A 4 19.73 8.08 -25.43
C ALA A 4 19.04 7.95 -24.07
N VAL A 5 17.90 7.26 -24.08
CA VAL A 5 17.23 6.67 -22.92
C VAL A 5 18.18 5.63 -22.32
N GLY A 6 18.55 5.82 -21.06
CA GLY A 6 19.44 4.91 -20.37
C GLY A 6 19.72 5.37 -18.94
N SER A 7 18.67 5.72 -18.19
CA SER A 7 18.82 5.88 -16.75
C SER A 7 19.02 4.50 -16.13
N ALA A 8 20.28 4.20 -15.87
CA ALA A 8 20.71 3.12 -15.02
C ALA A 8 20.01 3.19 -13.66
N VAL A 9 19.21 2.18 -13.34
CA VAL A 9 18.93 1.85 -11.94
C VAL A 9 19.93 0.75 -11.58
N LEU A 10 21.04 1.18 -10.98
CA LEU A 10 21.99 0.29 -10.34
C LEU A 10 21.30 -0.40 -9.15
N ALA A 11 21.21 -1.72 -9.25
CA ALA A 11 21.54 -2.71 -8.23
C ALA A 11 21.10 -2.46 -6.78
N VAL A 12 20.13 -3.27 -6.33
CA VAL A 12 20.32 -4.11 -5.13
C VAL A 12 20.01 -5.56 -5.52
N ALA A 13 21.03 -6.27 -5.99
CA ALA A 13 21.08 -7.72 -5.85
C ALA A 13 21.52 -8.01 -4.40
N GLY A 14 20.54 -8.08 -3.50
CA GLY A 14 20.72 -8.44 -2.10
C GLY A 14 20.02 -9.76 -1.84
N CYS A 15 20.81 -10.82 -1.66
CA CYS A 15 20.38 -12.16 -1.32
C CYS A 15 19.66 -12.18 0.05
N GLY A 16 18.34 -12.17 0.02
CA GLY A 16 17.47 -12.27 1.19
C GLY A 16 16.03 -12.17 0.71
N GLY A 17 15.50 -13.27 0.18
CA GLY A 17 14.23 -13.31 -0.55
C GLY A 17 13.09 -12.67 0.21
N VAL A 18 12.83 -11.40 -0.08
CA VAL A 18 11.59 -10.76 0.30
C VAL A 18 10.51 -11.38 -0.56
N ALA A 19 9.35 -11.70 0.02
CA ALA A 19 8.25 -12.25 -0.76
C ALA A 19 7.91 -11.24 -1.86
N GLU A 20 7.99 -11.64 -3.12
CA GLU A 20 7.58 -10.79 -4.23
C GLU A 20 6.05 -10.77 -4.28
N LEU A 21 5.49 -9.60 -4.56
CA LEU A 21 4.06 -9.48 -4.83
C LEU A 21 3.78 -9.96 -6.25
N ASP A 22 2.72 -10.76 -6.40
CA ASP A 22 2.19 -11.09 -7.71
C ASP A 22 1.34 -9.94 -8.29
N SER A 23 0.99 -10.06 -9.57
CA SER A 23 0.34 -8.96 -10.32
C SER A 23 -0.98 -8.50 -9.69
N ASP A 24 -1.76 -9.41 -9.12
CA ASP A 24 -3.03 -9.11 -8.46
C ASP A 24 -2.81 -8.38 -7.12
N GLU A 25 -1.76 -8.74 -6.38
CA GLU A 25 -1.36 -8.06 -5.15
C GLU A 25 -0.81 -6.66 -5.42
N LEU A 26 -0.01 -6.48 -6.47
CA LEU A 26 0.45 -5.16 -6.92
C LEU A 26 -0.74 -4.28 -7.33
N GLU A 27 -1.72 -4.84 -8.05
CA GLU A 27 -2.95 -4.14 -8.37
C GLU A 27 -3.72 -3.74 -7.11
N THR A 28 -3.77 -4.62 -6.11
CA THR A 28 -4.39 -4.34 -4.80
C THR A 28 -3.73 -3.15 -4.10
N VAL A 29 -2.40 -3.11 -4.05
CA VAL A 29 -1.65 -1.97 -3.49
C VAL A 29 -1.96 -0.68 -4.25
N SER A 30 -1.94 -0.72 -5.58
CA SER A 30 -2.23 0.43 -6.43
C SER A 30 -3.66 0.97 -6.23
N GLN A 31 -4.65 0.07 -6.17
CA GLN A 31 -6.05 0.44 -5.91
C GLN A 31 -6.23 1.01 -4.52
N ALA A 32 -5.59 0.44 -3.50
CA ALA A 32 -5.64 0.95 -2.13
C ALA A 32 -5.08 2.39 -2.03
N ARG A 33 -3.94 2.67 -2.69
CA ARG A 33 -3.36 4.03 -2.76
C ARG A 33 -4.33 5.02 -3.43
N SER A 34 -4.96 4.60 -4.52
CA SER A 34 -5.96 5.40 -5.24
C SER A 34 -7.18 5.71 -4.36
N VAL A 35 -7.74 4.69 -3.68
CA VAL A 35 -8.90 4.83 -2.79
C VAL A 35 -8.59 5.74 -1.61
N ALA A 36 -7.46 5.54 -0.92
CA ALA A 36 -7.08 6.37 0.23
C ALA A 36 -6.91 7.84 -0.17
N THR A 37 -6.35 8.09 -1.35
CA THR A 37 -6.21 9.44 -1.91
C THR A 37 -7.57 10.05 -2.26
N ALA A 38 -8.45 9.29 -2.90
CA ALA A 38 -9.81 9.73 -3.22
C ALA A 38 -10.66 9.99 -1.95
N ALA A 39 -10.52 9.15 -0.93
CA ALA A 39 -11.19 9.32 0.36
C ALA A 39 -10.70 10.58 1.08
N ALA A 40 -9.38 10.84 1.09
CA ALA A 40 -8.82 12.05 1.64
C ALA A 40 -9.31 13.31 0.91
N ALA A 41 -9.38 13.26 -0.43
CA ALA A 41 -9.83 14.38 -1.26
C ALA A 41 -11.33 14.66 -1.13
N SER A 42 -12.15 13.61 -1.04
CA SER A 42 -13.62 13.74 -0.94
C SER A 42 -14.12 13.90 0.50
N GLY A 43 -13.29 13.59 1.49
CA GLY A 43 -13.68 13.58 2.90
C GLY A 43 -14.63 12.44 3.26
N SER A 44 -14.76 11.41 2.42
CA SER A 44 -15.64 10.26 2.67
C SER A 44 -15.07 8.99 2.06
N LEU A 45 -15.06 7.92 2.84
CA LEU A 45 -14.70 6.58 2.37
C LEU A 45 -15.96 5.85 1.89
N LYS A 46 -15.94 5.33 0.66
CA LYS A 46 -17.06 4.57 0.08
C LYS A 46 -16.91 3.08 0.40
N PRO A 47 -18.02 2.32 0.47
CA PRO A 47 -17.98 0.88 0.76
C PRO A 47 -17.05 0.08 -0.17
N ALA A 48 -17.14 0.32 -1.49
CA ALA A 48 -16.25 -0.32 -2.46
C ALA A 48 -14.77 0.05 -2.26
N GLY A 49 -14.49 1.18 -1.62
CA GLY A 49 -13.13 1.58 -1.22
C GLY A 49 -12.68 0.89 0.05
N GLU A 50 -13.57 0.69 1.02
CA GLU A 50 -13.28 -0.08 2.24
C GLU A 50 -12.79 -1.48 1.88
N GLU A 51 -13.48 -2.18 0.96
CA GLU A 51 -13.09 -3.53 0.53
C GLU A 51 -11.66 -3.59 -0.02
N LYS A 52 -11.22 -2.55 -0.74
CA LYS A 52 -9.86 -2.46 -1.29
C LYS A 52 -8.81 -2.18 -0.23
N LEU A 53 -9.14 -1.37 0.78
CA LEU A 53 -8.25 -1.12 1.91
C LEU A 53 -8.19 -2.32 2.86
N GLU A 54 -9.27 -3.08 3.00
CA GLU A 54 -9.28 -4.34 3.75
C GLU A 54 -8.44 -5.41 3.06
N ALA A 55 -8.47 -5.50 1.73
CA ALA A 55 -7.56 -6.36 0.97
C ALA A 55 -6.08 -6.00 1.23
N LEU A 56 -5.74 -4.71 1.29
CA LEU A 56 -4.40 -4.28 1.67
C LEU A 56 -4.05 -4.67 3.13
N MET A 57 -5.00 -4.58 4.07
CA MET A 57 -4.76 -5.01 5.45
C MET A 57 -4.44 -6.51 5.54
N ILE A 58 -5.13 -7.33 4.74
CA ILE A 58 -4.86 -8.78 4.63
C ILE A 58 -3.47 -9.00 4.04
N LEU A 59 -3.16 -8.34 2.92
CA LEU A 59 -1.85 -8.45 2.28
C LEU A 59 -0.71 -8.04 3.22
N CYS A 60 -0.93 -7.01 4.03
CA CYS A 60 0.03 -6.57 5.03
C CYS A 60 0.26 -7.60 6.13
N HIS A 61 -0.75 -8.40 6.47
CA HIS A 61 -0.60 -9.50 7.41
C HIS A 61 0.14 -10.70 6.81
N GLU A 62 -0.14 -11.03 5.56
CA GLU A 62 0.47 -12.18 4.90
C GLU A 62 1.90 -11.92 4.45
N LYS A 63 2.17 -10.70 3.95
CA LYS A 63 3.42 -10.33 3.30
C LYS A 63 3.86 -8.90 3.68
N PRO A 64 4.08 -8.58 4.97
CA PRO A 64 4.37 -7.21 5.42
C PRO A 64 5.63 -6.59 4.80
N LEU A 65 6.63 -7.43 4.51
CA LEU A 65 7.92 -7.00 3.95
C LEU A 65 7.93 -6.98 2.42
N ALA A 66 6.92 -7.56 1.75
CA ALA A 66 6.88 -7.61 0.29
C ALA A 66 6.87 -6.20 -0.30
N GLU A 67 7.56 -6.02 -1.43
CA GLU A 67 7.76 -4.71 -2.02
C GLU A 67 6.76 -4.42 -3.14
N ALA A 68 6.20 -3.21 -3.13
CA ALA A 68 5.41 -2.62 -4.19
C ALA A 68 6.00 -1.25 -4.53
N ASP A 69 6.52 -1.08 -5.75
CA ASP A 69 7.12 0.18 -6.22
C ASP A 69 8.29 0.70 -5.34
N GLY A 70 9.00 -0.21 -4.65
CA GLY A 70 10.12 0.11 -3.77
C GLY A 70 9.73 0.49 -2.33
N ASP A 71 8.44 0.42 -1.98
CA ASP A 71 7.96 0.50 -0.60
C ASP A 71 7.49 -0.89 -0.15
N SER A 72 7.77 -1.28 1.10
CA SER A 72 7.16 -2.49 1.67
C SER A 72 5.66 -2.32 1.90
N VAL A 73 4.87 -3.40 1.86
CA VAL A 73 3.41 -3.34 2.15
C VAL A 73 3.13 -2.69 3.52
N ARG A 74 3.99 -2.94 4.52
CA ARG A 74 3.95 -2.27 5.83
C ARG A 74 4.12 -0.75 5.72
N GLU A 75 5.04 -0.28 4.89
CA GLU A 75 5.24 1.15 4.64
C GLU A 75 4.05 1.76 3.91
N VAL A 76 3.50 1.07 2.90
CA VAL A 76 2.26 1.48 2.23
C VAL A 76 1.12 1.62 3.23
N MET A 77 0.92 0.63 4.10
CA MET A 77 -0.12 0.69 5.14
C MET A 77 0.07 1.89 6.07
N SER A 78 1.31 2.16 6.48
CA SER A 78 1.64 3.32 7.33
C SER A 78 1.39 4.66 6.65
N GLU A 79 1.63 4.74 5.34
CA GLU A 79 1.39 5.92 4.50
C GLU A 79 -0.11 6.19 4.29
N LEU A 80 -0.90 5.13 4.03
CA LEU A 80 -2.32 5.26 3.71
C LEU A 80 -3.23 5.41 4.93
N THR A 81 -2.88 4.79 6.05
CA THR A 81 -3.66 4.84 7.30
C THR A 81 -4.07 6.28 7.70
N PRO A 82 -3.17 7.28 7.79
CA PRO A 82 -3.58 8.64 8.17
C PRO A 82 -4.50 9.32 7.16
N LYS A 83 -4.45 8.95 5.86
CA LYS A 83 -5.25 9.58 4.80
C LYS A 83 -6.75 9.32 4.96
N VAL A 84 -7.12 8.17 5.52
CA VAL A 84 -8.52 7.81 5.74
C VAL A 84 -9.10 8.33 7.05
N ARG A 85 -8.27 8.92 7.94
CA ARG A 85 -8.70 9.41 9.26
C ARG A 85 -9.91 10.34 9.23
N SER A 86 -9.87 11.34 8.35
CA SER A 86 -10.92 12.35 8.25
C SER A 86 -12.12 11.84 7.47
N ALA A 87 -11.90 10.89 6.55
CA ALA A 87 -12.92 10.35 5.66
C ALA A 87 -13.79 9.29 6.35
N ASP A 88 -13.18 8.47 7.20
CA ASP A 88 -13.86 7.51 8.07
C ASP A 88 -13.03 7.24 9.34
N PRO A 89 -13.37 7.89 10.47
CA PRO A 89 -12.68 7.68 11.74
C PRO A 89 -12.80 6.27 12.32
N ALA A 90 -13.86 5.53 11.99
CA ALA A 90 -14.08 4.16 12.46
C ALA A 90 -13.19 3.19 11.67
N PHE A 91 -13.19 3.30 10.35
CA PHE A 91 -12.28 2.54 9.48
C PHE A 91 -10.82 2.84 9.81
N PHE A 92 -10.47 4.11 10.00
CA PHE A 92 -9.13 4.53 10.42
C PHE A 92 -8.63 3.78 11.67
N LYS A 93 -9.47 3.61 12.69
CA LYS A 93 -9.08 2.86 13.90
C LYS A 93 -8.78 1.40 13.60
N ARG A 94 -9.56 0.77 12.70
CA ARG A 94 -9.33 -0.62 12.25
C ARG A 94 -8.01 -0.72 11.48
N MET A 95 -7.82 0.15 10.50
CA MET A 95 -6.62 0.18 9.66
C MET A 95 -5.36 0.46 10.48
N LYS A 96 -5.42 1.42 11.41
CA LYS A 96 -4.34 1.72 12.35
C LYS A 96 -3.97 0.51 13.21
N ARG A 97 -4.96 -0.21 13.75
CA ARG A 97 -4.71 -1.42 14.54
C ARG A 97 -4.00 -2.49 13.71
N ALA A 98 -4.38 -2.67 12.45
CA ALA A 98 -3.71 -3.60 11.54
C ALA A 98 -2.28 -3.14 11.22
N ALA A 99 -2.06 -1.85 10.97
CA ALA A 99 -0.71 -1.32 10.75
C ALA A 99 0.21 -1.48 11.98
N ASP A 100 -0.32 -1.23 13.20
CA ASP A 100 0.46 -1.26 14.44
C ASP A 100 0.75 -2.70 14.94
N HIS A 101 -0.08 -3.69 14.59
CA HIS A 101 -0.03 -5.03 15.20
C HIS A 101 -0.28 -6.21 14.25
N GLY A 102 -0.80 -5.94 13.06
CA GLY A 102 -1.22 -6.96 12.09
C GLY A 102 -0.19 -7.19 11.00
N CYS A 103 0.70 -6.24 10.76
CA CYS A 103 1.73 -6.28 9.72
C CYS A 103 3.09 -6.77 10.24
N ASP A 104 3.14 -7.76 11.13
CA ASP A 104 4.36 -8.32 11.74
C ASP A 104 4.72 -9.70 11.20
#